data_AF-G5K6N6-F1
#
_entry.id   AF-G5K6N6-F1
#
_cell.length_a   1.000
_cell.length_b   1.000
_cell.length_c   1.000
_cell.angle_alpha   90.00
_cell.angle_beta   90.00
_cell.angle_gamma   90.00
#
_symmetry.space_group_name_H-M   'P 1'
#
loop_
_entity.id
_entity.type
_entity.pdbx_description
1 polymer ?
#
loop_
_entity_poly.entity_id
_entity_poly.type
_entity_poly.pdbx_seq_one_letter_code
_entity_poly.pdbx_strand_id
1 'polypeptide(L)'
;MDSLDQKIVKSAHGEYRLDPDQQRYYLGTFAERVLLTIPLEGIENDIAKLEFERLLPSLVEQYSPLSLKLSSELESDYQMAYMKLASKKISLQQL
;
A
#
# COMPACT_ATOMS: atom_id res chain seq x y z
N MET A 1 -11.01 -36.05 3.50
CA MET A 1 -9.82 -35.93 4.36
C MET A 1 -8.69 -35.51 3.47
N ASP A 2 -8.39 -34.22 3.40
CA ASP A 2 -7.24 -33.75 2.63
C ASP A 2 -5.97 -34.19 3.36
N SER A 3 -5.08 -34.92 2.66
CA SER A 3 -3.81 -35.34 3.23
C SER A 3 -2.90 -34.14 3.44
N LEU A 4 -2.06 -34.20 4.47
CA LEU A 4 -1.07 -33.16 4.78
C LEU A 4 -0.22 -32.80 3.54
N ASP A 5 0.10 -33.81 2.72
CA ASP A 5 0.85 -33.65 1.47
C ASP A 5 0.11 -32.78 0.45
N GLN A 6 -1.19 -32.96 0.28
CA GLN A 6 -1.99 -32.10 -0.60
C GLN A 6 -2.01 -30.66 -0.10
N LYS A 7 -2.07 -30.45 1.22
CA LYS A 7 -2.05 -29.10 1.80
C LYS A 7 -0.69 -28.41 1.62
N ILE A 8 0.40 -29.16 1.76
CA ILE A 8 1.77 -28.65 1.52
C ILE A 8 1.95 -28.31 0.04
N VAL A 9 1.55 -29.20 -0.87
CA VAL A 9 1.65 -28.99 -2.32
C VAL A 9 0.81 -27.78 -2.76
N LYS A 10 -0.44 -27.66 -2.30
CA LYS A 10 -1.29 -26.48 -2.58
C LYS A 10 -0.70 -25.18 -2.03
N SER A 11 -0.11 -25.22 -0.84
CA SER A 11 0.56 -24.07 -0.23
C SER A 11 1.86 -23.69 -0.96
N ALA A 12 2.61 -24.67 -1.46
CA ALA A 12 3.80 -24.48 -2.27
C ALA A 12 3.49 -23.95 -3.68
N HIS A 13 2.33 -24.32 -4.25
CA HIS A 13 1.83 -23.82 -5.53
C HIS A 13 1.16 -22.43 -5.46
N GLY A 14 1.07 -21.82 -4.29
CA GLY A 14 0.62 -20.42 -4.16
C GLY A 14 -0.89 -20.22 -4.37
N GLU A 15 -1.70 -21.27 -4.24
CA GLU A 15 -3.14 -21.27 -4.54
C GLU A 15 -3.95 -20.22 -3.73
N TYR A 16 -3.41 -19.77 -2.58
CA TYR A 16 -4.01 -18.73 -1.73
C TYR A 16 -3.25 -17.38 -1.74
N ARG A 17 -2.19 -17.23 -2.53
CA ARG A 17 -1.39 -16.00 -2.54
C ARG A 17 -1.97 -14.93 -3.47
N LEU A 18 -2.69 -15.31 -4.52
CA LEU A 18 -2.97 -14.43 -5.65
C LEU A 18 -4.47 -14.16 -5.76
N ASP A 19 -5.04 -13.39 -4.84
CA ASP A 19 -6.33 -12.73 -5.12
C ASP A 19 -6.02 -11.54 -6.05
N PRO A 20 -6.33 -11.63 -7.36
CA PRO A 20 -5.98 -10.58 -8.31
C PRO A 20 -6.79 -9.30 -8.07
N ASP A 21 -8.00 -9.42 -7.51
CA ASP A 21 -8.83 -8.28 -7.17
C ASP A 21 -8.24 -7.52 -5.98
N GLN A 22 -7.82 -8.26 -4.94
CA GLN A 22 -7.12 -7.66 -3.80
C GLN A 22 -5.82 -6.98 -4.26
N GLN A 23 -5.02 -7.64 -5.10
CA GLN A 23 -3.78 -7.04 -5.59
C GLN A 23 -4.05 -5.79 -6.42
N ARG A 24 -5.04 -5.80 -7.32
CA ARG A 24 -5.43 -4.60 -8.09
C ARG A 24 -5.86 -3.47 -7.16
N TYR A 25 -6.69 -3.77 -6.17
CA TYR A 25 -7.18 -2.78 -5.21
C TYR A 25 -6.06 -2.10 -4.43
N TYR A 26 -5.05 -2.85 -3.97
CA TYR A 26 -3.90 -2.30 -3.25
C TYR A 26 -2.70 -2.00 -4.16
N LEU A 27 -2.95 -1.60 -5.42
CA LEU A 27 -1.92 -1.13 -6.34
C LEU A 27 -0.77 -2.15 -6.50
N GLY A 28 -1.10 -3.41 -6.69
CA GLY A 28 -0.14 -4.51 -6.85
C GLY A 28 0.61 -4.91 -5.58
N THR A 29 0.02 -4.76 -4.39
CA THR A 29 0.54 -5.36 -3.14
C THR A 29 -0.50 -6.25 -2.48
N PHE A 30 -0.06 -7.03 -1.49
CA PHE A 30 -0.95 -7.86 -0.67
C PHE A 30 -1.54 -7.02 0.46
N ALA A 31 -2.80 -7.25 0.81
CA ALA A 31 -3.50 -6.50 1.86
C ALA A 31 -2.74 -6.51 3.20
N GLU A 32 -2.16 -7.65 3.56
CA GLU A 32 -1.35 -7.85 4.78
C GLU A 32 -0.10 -6.95 4.87
N ARG A 33 0.33 -6.34 3.76
CA ARG A 33 1.48 -5.43 3.69
C ARG A 33 1.10 -3.96 3.69
N VAL A 34 -0.19 -3.66 3.80
CA VAL A 34 -0.72 -2.29 3.75
C VAL A 34 -0.89 -1.76 5.18
N LEU A 35 -0.27 -0.63 5.47
CA LEU A 35 -0.34 0.02 6.78
C LEU A 35 -1.34 1.16 6.84
N LEU A 36 -1.56 1.83 5.70
CA LEU A 36 -2.46 2.97 5.58
C LEU A 36 -3.04 2.99 4.17
N THR A 37 -4.33 3.30 4.07
CA THR A 37 -4.98 3.63 2.80
C THR A 37 -5.69 4.96 2.92
N ILE A 38 -5.68 5.73 1.85
CA ILE A 38 -6.45 6.96 1.71
C ILE A 38 -7.30 6.78 0.45
N PRO A 39 -8.64 6.82 0.55
CA PRO A 39 -9.49 6.71 -0.63
C PRO A 39 -9.28 7.91 -1.54
N LEU A 40 -9.48 7.73 -2.86
CA LEU A 40 -9.44 8.85 -3.82
C LEU A 40 -10.52 9.88 -3.50
N GLU A 41 -11.68 9.43 -3.02
CA GLU A 41 -12.73 10.31 -2.54
C GLU A 41 -12.23 11.14 -1.34
N GLY A 42 -12.11 12.45 -1.53
CA GLY A 42 -11.69 13.37 -0.47
C GLY A 42 -10.19 13.44 -0.20
N ILE A 43 -9.35 12.76 -1.00
CA ILE A 43 -7.88 12.83 -0.89
C ILE A 43 -7.31 14.24 -1.15
N GLU A 44 -8.09 15.05 -1.87
CA GLU A 44 -7.77 16.43 -2.21
C GLU A 44 -7.94 17.39 -1.03
N ASN A 45 -8.78 17.01 -0.06
CA ASN A 45 -9.04 17.81 1.12
C ASN A 45 -7.77 17.97 1.95
N ASP A 46 -7.54 19.18 2.47
CA ASP A 46 -6.34 19.48 3.26
C ASP A 46 -6.22 18.59 4.50
N ILE A 47 -7.36 18.12 5.06
CA ILE A 47 -7.36 17.20 6.19
C ILE A 47 -6.66 15.86 5.88
N ALA A 48 -6.78 15.36 4.65
CA ALA A 48 -6.13 14.11 4.25
C ALA A 48 -4.60 14.25 4.25
N LYS A 49 -4.09 15.38 3.72
CA LYS A 49 -2.66 15.71 3.72
C LYS A 49 -2.13 15.92 5.13
N LEU A 50 -2.89 16.64 5.96
CA LEU A 50 -2.52 16.93 7.35
C LEU A 50 -2.41 15.64 8.17
N GLU A 51 -3.41 14.76 8.09
CA GLU A 51 -3.40 13.49 8.81
C GLU A 51 -2.31 12.55 8.30
N PHE A 52 -2.08 12.51 6.98
CA PHE A 52 -0.97 11.76 6.40
C PHE A 52 0.39 12.24 6.95
N GLU A 53 0.65 13.55 6.93
CA GLU A 53 1.90 14.13 7.46
C GLU A 53 2.05 13.88 8.96
N ARG A 54 0.95 13.91 9.73
CA ARG A 54 0.95 13.64 11.16
C ARG A 54 1.29 12.18 11.49
N LEU A 55 0.78 11.21 10.71
CA LEU A 55 0.97 9.77 10.95
C LEU A 55 2.30 9.23 10.42
N LEU A 56 2.85 9.85 9.37
CA LEU A 56 4.05 9.40 8.68
C LEU A 56 5.26 9.13 9.61
N PRO A 57 5.60 9.98 10.60
CA PRO A 57 6.75 9.76 11.48
C PRO A 57 6.66 8.44 12.26
N SER A 58 5.50 8.13 12.83
CA SER A 58 5.30 6.89 13.60
C SER A 58 5.41 5.64 12.74
N LEU A 59 4.96 5.70 11.49
CA LEU A 59 5.05 4.57 10.56
C LEU A 59 6.51 4.30 10.19
N VAL A 60 7.28 5.36 9.89
CA VAL A 60 8.69 5.23 9.49
C VAL A 60 9.58 4.71 10.61
N GLU A 61 9.26 5.05 11.86
CA GLU A 61 10.01 4.55 13.01
C GLU A 61 9.75 3.05 13.27
N GLN A 62 8.52 2.59 13.05
CA GLN A 62 8.11 1.22 13.37
C GLN A 62 8.33 0.21 12.23
N TYR A 63 8.32 0.68 10.98
CA TYR A 63 8.31 -0.20 9.81
C TYR A 63 9.39 0.23 8.79
N SER A 64 10.20 -0.73 8.34
CA SER A 64 11.17 -0.54 7.27
C SER A 64 11.43 -1.86 6.53
N PRO A 65 11.46 -1.88 5.18
CA PRO A 65 11.29 -0.73 4.29
C PRO A 65 9.81 -0.35 4.08
N LEU A 66 9.56 0.95 3.94
CA LEU A 66 8.26 1.48 3.52
C LEU A 66 8.29 1.94 2.06
N SER A 67 7.15 1.86 1.40
CA SER A 67 6.92 2.48 0.10
C SER A 67 5.57 3.18 0.08
N LEU A 68 5.53 4.34 -0.59
CA LEU A 68 4.29 5.02 -0.94
C LEU A 68 3.87 4.54 -2.34
N LYS A 69 2.62 4.06 -2.46
CA LYS A 69 1.97 3.76 -3.73
C LYS A 69 0.86 4.77 -3.98
N LEU A 70 0.78 5.28 -5.20
CA LEU A 70 -0.21 6.28 -5.62
C LEU A 70 -1.03 5.72 -6.79
N SER A 71 -2.32 6.03 -6.81
CA SER A 71 -3.16 5.70 -7.95
C SER A 71 -2.82 6.62 -9.13
N SER A 72 -2.82 6.05 -10.34
CA SER A 72 -2.69 6.82 -11.59
C SER A 72 -3.90 7.73 -11.85
N GLU A 73 -5.02 7.51 -11.17
CA GLU A 73 -6.23 8.33 -11.27
C GLU A 73 -6.16 9.61 -10.42
N LEU A 74 -5.17 9.72 -9.51
CA LEU A 74 -4.97 10.93 -8.72
C LEU A 74 -4.35 12.02 -9.60
N GLU A 75 -4.88 13.24 -9.52
CA GLU A 75 -4.33 14.39 -10.24
C GLU A 75 -2.85 14.64 -9.90
N SER A 76 -2.07 15.04 -10.91
CA SER A 76 -0.60 15.07 -10.83
C SER A 76 -0.07 15.98 -9.73
N ASP A 77 -0.73 17.13 -9.49
CA ASP A 77 -0.35 18.07 -8.43
C ASP A 77 -0.47 17.43 -7.04
N TYR A 78 -1.51 16.63 -6.82
CA TYR A 78 -1.70 15.92 -5.54
C TYR A 78 -0.72 14.76 -5.42
N GLN A 79 -0.46 13.99 -6.50
CA GLN A 79 0.59 12.97 -6.49
C GLN A 79 1.93 13.57 -6.05
N MET A 80 2.32 14.70 -6.64
CA MET A 80 3.55 15.42 -6.28
C MET A 80 3.53 15.92 -4.84
N ALA A 81 2.39 16.40 -4.33
CA ALA A 81 2.26 16.84 -2.95
C ALA A 81 2.52 15.69 -1.96
N TYR A 82 1.84 14.54 -2.14
CA TYR A 82 2.05 13.37 -1.28
C TYR A 82 3.46 12.79 -1.40
N MET A 83 4.03 12.77 -2.62
CA MET A 83 5.43 12.38 -2.81
C MET A 83 6.40 13.29 -2.05
N LYS A 84 6.19 14.61 -2.05
CA LYS A 84 7.03 15.56 -1.29
C LYS A 84 6.92 15.38 0.22
N LEU A 85 5.74 15.03 0.73
CA LEU A 85 5.54 14.69 2.14
C LEU A 85 6.29 13.41 2.51
N ALA A 86 6.22 12.39 1.64
CA ALA A 86 6.86 11.09 1.86
C ALA A 86 8.37 11.09 1.62
N SER A 87 8.88 11.82 0.63
CA SER A 87 10.30 11.81 0.22
C SER A 87 11.25 12.27 1.32
N LYS A 88 10.73 13.04 2.29
CA LYS A 88 11.49 13.42 3.49
C LYS A 88 11.87 12.21 4.35
N LYS A 89 11.19 11.05 4.21
CA LYS A 89 11.29 9.92 5.15
C LYS A 89 11.13 8.50 4.56
N ILE A 90 10.71 8.33 3.29
CA ILE A 90 10.37 7.02 2.68
C ILE A 90 10.91 6.87 1.24
N SER A 91 11.23 5.64 0.83
CA SER A 91 11.55 5.23 -0.54
C SER A 91 10.33 5.31 -1.48
N LEU A 92 10.42 6.04 -2.59
CA LEU A 92 9.30 6.25 -3.53
C LEU A 92 9.25 5.15 -4.61
N GLN A 93 8.06 4.61 -4.90
CA GLN A 93 7.81 3.73 -6.04
C GLN A 93 6.60 4.25 -6.83
N GLN A 94 6.80 4.62 -8.10
CA GLN A 94 5.72 4.89 -9.04
C GLN A 94 5.39 3.58 -9.77
N LEU A 95 4.09 3.33 -9.98
CA LEU A 95 3.58 2.20 -10.77
C LEU A 95 3.08 2.71 -12.12
#